data_AF-A0A3M6U8A0-F1
#
_entry.id   AF-A0A3M6U8A0-F1
#
_cell.length_a   1.000
_cell.length_b   1.000
_cell.length_c   1.000
_cell.angle_alpha   90.00
_cell.angle_beta   90.00
_cell.angle_gamma   90.00
#
_symmetry.space_group_name_H-M   'P 1'
#
loop_
_entity.id
_entity.type
_entity.pdbx_description
1 polymer ?
#
loop_
_entity_poly.entity_id
_entity_poly.type
_entity_poly.pdbx_seq_one_letter_code
_entity_poly.pdbx_strand_id
1 'polypeptide(L)'
;MEHEYFQRDALAAHNRYRALHNAPPLQLSQELSAEAEKFAKKLARMGVAQHELNRNLRKESEGDNVARGCSEWGGLTSAGAVHRW
;
A
#
# COMPACT_ATOMS: atom_id res chain seq x y z
N MET A 1 2.76 -7.89 -15.64
CA MET A 1 1.48 -7.24 -16.03
C MET A 1 0.54 -7.04 -14.83
N GLU A 2 0.24 -8.05 -14.00
CA GLU A 2 -0.67 -7.87 -12.84
C GLU A 2 -0.14 -6.94 -11.74
N HIS A 3 1.14 -7.03 -11.35
CA HIS A 3 1.71 -6.18 -10.30
C HIS A 3 1.66 -4.68 -10.66
N GLU A 4 1.91 -4.35 -11.92
CA GLU A 4 1.90 -2.96 -12.40
C GLU A 4 0.48 -2.37 -12.39
N TYR A 5 -0.54 -3.17 -12.71
CA TYR A 5 -1.93 -2.75 -12.60
C TYR A 5 -2.31 -2.45 -11.15
N PHE A 6 -1.98 -3.34 -10.20
CA PHE A 6 -2.29 -3.16 -8.79
C PHE A 6 -1.65 -1.88 -8.20
N GLN A 7 -0.39 -1.61 -8.54
CA GLN A 7 0.31 -0.39 -8.12
C GLN A 7 -0.32 0.88 -8.70
N ARG A 8 -0.70 0.86 -9.98
CA ARG A 8 -1.32 2.01 -10.66
C ARG A 8 -2.74 2.28 -10.14
N ASP A 9 -3.51 1.24 -9.86
CA ASP A 9 -4.84 1.36 -9.25
C ASP A 9 -4.76 1.95 -7.84
N ALA A 10 -3.83 1.48 -7.01
CA ALA A 10 -3.56 2.08 -5.71
C ALA A 10 -3.16 3.56 -5.82
N LEU A 11 -2.28 3.92 -6.76
CA LEU A 11 -1.87 5.31 -6.99
C LEU A 11 -3.07 6.18 -7.39
N ALA A 12 -3.89 5.70 -8.32
CA ALA A 12 -5.08 6.42 -8.79
C ALA A 12 -6.08 6.66 -7.65
N ALA A 13 -6.32 5.66 -6.80
CA ALA A 13 -7.19 5.80 -5.63
C ALA A 13 -6.67 6.86 -4.64
N HIS A 14 -5.37 6.87 -4.33
CA HIS A 14 -4.80 7.90 -3.46
C HIS A 14 -4.92 9.29 -4.07
N ASN A 15 -4.56 9.43 -5.35
CA ASN A 15 -4.57 10.73 -6.02
C ASN A 15 -5.99 11.30 -6.15
N ARG A 16 -7.01 10.44 -6.24
CA ARG A 16 -8.41 10.88 -6.13
C ARG A 16 -8.70 11.54 -4.78
N TYR A 17 -8.32 10.91 -3.66
CA TYR A 17 -8.50 11.50 -2.34
C TYR A 17 -7.66 12.76 -2.14
N ARG A 18 -6.40 12.76 -2.58
CA ARG A 18 -5.52 13.92 -2.48
C ARG A 18 -6.08 15.13 -3.23
N ALA A 19 -6.66 14.93 -4.40
CA ALA A 19 -7.33 15.98 -5.16
C ALA A 19 -8.53 16.58 -4.40
N LEU A 20 -9.34 15.77 -3.72
CA LEU A 20 -10.44 16.27 -2.86
C LEU A 20 -9.94 17.18 -1.73
N HIS A 21 -8.71 16.96 -1.26
CA HIS A 21 -8.06 17.75 -0.22
C HIS A 21 -7.10 18.82 -0.77
N ASN A 22 -7.12 19.11 -2.08
CA ASN A 22 -6.21 20.05 -2.75
C ASN A 22 -4.71 19.77 -2.52
N ALA A 23 -4.34 18.50 -2.29
CA ALA A 23 -2.97 18.08 -2.10
C ALA A 23 -2.32 17.71 -3.45
N PRO A 24 -1.00 17.97 -3.65
CA PRO A 24 -0.30 17.59 -4.88
C PRO A 24 -0.38 16.09 -5.17
N PRO A 25 -0.42 15.62 -6.42
CA PRO A 25 -0.48 14.19 -6.70
C PRO A 25 0.82 13.47 -6.30
N LEU A 26 0.69 12.21 -5.90
CA LEU A 26 1.81 11.29 -5.71
C LEU A 26 2.23 10.66 -7.04
N GLN A 27 3.43 10.09 -7.04
CA GLN A 27 3.97 9.25 -8.10
C GLN A 27 4.48 7.93 -7.50
N LEU A 28 4.50 6.86 -8.30
CA LEU A 28 5.10 5.60 -7.88
C LEU A 28 6.62 5.73 -7.79
N SER A 29 7.18 5.24 -6.69
CA SER A 29 8.62 4.96 -6.57
C SER A 29 8.84 3.46 -6.74
N GLN A 30 9.72 3.07 -7.66
CA GLN A 30 10.06 1.67 -7.89
C GLN A 30 10.69 1.04 -6.64
N GLU A 31 11.53 1.80 -5.93
CA GLU A 31 12.18 1.36 -4.69
C GLU A 31 11.15 1.10 -3.59
N LEU A 32 10.28 2.08 -3.30
CA LEU A 32 9.22 1.93 -2.29
C LEU A 32 8.25 0.79 -2.63
N SER A 33 7.94 0.62 -3.92
CA SER A 33 7.04 -0.46 -4.37
C SER A 33 7.66 -1.84 -4.13
N ALA A 34 8.96 -1.99 -4.39
CA ALA A 34 9.68 -3.25 -4.15
C ALA A 34 9.80 -3.56 -2.65
N GLU A 35 10.07 -2.54 -1.82
CA GLU A 35 10.14 -2.67 -0.37
C GLU A 35 8.78 -3.04 0.24
N ALA A 36 7.71 -2.36 -0.20
CA ALA A 36 6.34 -2.65 0.23
C ALA A 36 5.92 -4.08 -0.15
N GLU A 37 6.27 -4.56 -1.35
CA GLU A 37 5.98 -5.94 -1.77
C GLU A 37 6.72 -6.96 -0.89
N LYS A 38 8.02 -6.72 -0.62
CA LYS A 38 8.81 -7.58 0.27
C LYS A 38 8.20 -7.64 1.67
N PHE A 39 7.76 -6.50 2.20
CA PHE A 39 7.14 -6.42 3.51
C PHE A 39 5.77 -7.12 3.54
N ALA A 40 4.92 -6.89 2.54
CA ALA A 40 3.63 -7.57 2.42
C ALA A 40 3.78 -9.10 2.37
N LYS A 41 4.76 -9.63 1.63
CA LYS A 41 5.09 -11.07 1.61
C LYS A 41 5.53 -11.60 2.96
N LYS A 42 6.32 -10.83 3.73
CA LYS A 42 6.71 -11.18 5.11
C LYS A 42 5.49 -11.27 6.02
N LEU A 43 4.64 -10.24 6.00
CA LEU A 43 3.40 -10.18 6.77
C LEU A 43 2.44 -11.33 6.43
N ALA A 44 2.30 -11.64 5.14
CA ALA A 44 1.47 -12.75 4.67
C ALA A 44 1.92 -14.11 5.25
N ARG A 45 3.24 -14.37 5.29
CA ARG A 45 3.82 -15.58 5.90
C ARG A 45 3.61 -15.63 7.41
N MET A 46 3.67 -14.48 8.08
CA MET A 46 3.45 -14.39 9.52
C MET A 46 1.97 -14.45 9.91
N GLY A 47 1.06 -14.26 8.95
CA GLY A 47 -0.38 -14.27 9.22
C GLY A 47 -0.89 -13.02 9.92
N VAL A 48 -0.14 -11.91 9.91
CA VAL A 48 -0.47 -10.67 10.64
C VAL A 48 -0.53 -9.46 9.70
N ALA A 49 -1.27 -8.43 10.10
CA ALA A 49 -1.19 -7.09 9.51
C ALA A 49 -0.75 -6.13 10.61
N GLN A 50 0.51 -5.74 10.57
CA GLN A 50 1.11 -4.82 11.54
C GLN A 50 2.07 -3.90 10.81
N HIS A 51 2.21 -2.67 11.32
CA HIS A 51 3.22 -1.74 10.85
C HIS A 51 4.62 -2.30 11.09
N GLU A 52 5.61 -1.91 10.26
CA GLU A 52 7.00 -2.23 10.63
C GLU A 52 7.39 -1.40 11.86
N LEU A 53 7.51 -2.06 13.02
CA LEU A 53 7.86 -1.42 14.29
C LEU A 53 9.38 -1.20 14.42
N ASN A 54 10.17 -1.87 13.58
CA ASN A 54 11.62 -1.68 13.58
C ASN A 54 11.99 -0.40 12.84
N ARG A 55 12.14 0.69 13.60
CA ARG A 55 12.51 2.01 13.08
C ARG A 55 13.81 2.01 12.27
N ASN A 56 14.73 1.07 12.53
CA ASN A 56 16.00 0.97 11.80
C ASN A 56 15.83 0.46 10.35
N LEU A 57 14.63 -0.02 9.97
CA LEU A 57 14.31 -0.48 8.63
C LEU A 57 13.50 0.54 7.82
N ARG A 58 13.12 1.67 8.43
CA ARG A 58 12.42 2.77 7.75
C ARG A 58 13.39 3.93 7.54
N LYS A 59 13.34 4.58 6.38
CA LYS A 59 13.95 5.90 6.25
C LYS A 59 13.09 6.91 7.04
N GLU A 60 13.71 7.90 7.66
CA GLU A 60 13.02 8.84 8.57
C GLU A 60 11.85 9.61 7.93
N SER A 61 11.82 9.69 6.60
CA SER A 61 10.78 10.36 5.81
C SER A 61 9.73 9.43 5.18
N GLU A 62 9.73 8.14 5.51
CA GLU A 62 8.83 7.14 4.91
C GLU A 62 7.73 6.69 5.91
N GLY A 63 6.47 6.87 5.52
CA GLY A 63 5.31 6.32 6.22
C GLY A 63 4.84 4.99 5.63
N ASP A 64 4.04 4.22 6.38
CA ASP A 64 3.40 3.01 5.89
C ASP A 64 1.92 2.93 6.29
N ASN A 65 1.11 2.37 5.39
CA ASN A 65 -0.22 1.88 5.69
C ASN A 65 -0.27 0.39 5.34
N VAL A 66 -0.88 -0.42 6.20
CA VAL A 66 -0.97 -1.88 6.02
C VAL A 66 -2.44 -2.28 6.04
N ALA A 67 -2.86 -3.07 5.07
CA ALA A 67 -4.20 -3.65 5.04
C ALA A 67 -4.12 -5.16 4.83
N ARG A 68 -5.03 -5.88 5.50
CA ARG A 68 -5.28 -7.30 5.29
C ARG A 68 -6.77 -7.53 5.42
N GLY A 69 -7.33 -8.26 4.47
CA GLY A 69 -8.74 -8.61 4.49
C GLY A 69 -9.02 -9.71 3.49
N CYS A 70 -10.03 -10.52 3.80
CA CYS A 70 -10.65 -11.45 2.86
C CYS A 70 -12.07 -10.95 2.59
N SER A 71 -12.57 -11.18 1.38
CA SER A 71 -14.01 -11.07 1.08
C SER A 71 -14.49 -12.34 0.41
N GLU A 72 -15.80 -12.61 0.50
CA GLU A 72 -16.43 -13.79 -0.10
C GLU A 72 -16.23 -13.88 -1.62
N TRP A 73 -15.98 -12.75 -2.28
CA TRP A 73 -15.92 -12.62 -3.73
C TRP A 73 -14.50 -12.35 -4.27
N GLY A 74 -13.48 -12.48 -3.43
CA GLY A 74 -12.08 -12.24 -3.79
C GLY A 74 -11.29 -11.53 -2.67
N GLY A 75 -9.96 -11.54 -2.76
CA GLY A 75 -9.11 -10.81 -1.82
C GLY A 75 -9.37 -9.30 -1.82
N LEU A 76 -8.79 -8.59 -0.85
CA LEU A 76 -8.84 -7.13 -0.80
C LEU A 76 -8.18 -6.51 -2.05
N THR A 77 -8.89 -5.61 -2.75
CA THR A 77 -8.34 -4.86 -3.89
C THR A 77 -7.47 -3.69 -3.42
N SER A 78 -6.59 -3.18 -4.30
CA SER A 78 -5.78 -1.99 -4.05
C SER A 78 -6.63 -0.77 -3.70
N ALA A 79 -7.59 -0.41 -4.54
CA ALA A 79 -8.51 0.70 -4.25
C ALA A 79 -9.35 0.47 -2.97
N GLY A 80 -9.77 -0.77 -2.72
CA GLY A 80 -10.52 -1.13 -1.51
C GLY A 80 -9.70 -0.98 -0.23
N ALA A 81 -8.39 -1.26 -0.28
CA ALA A 81 -7.47 -0.98 0.82
C ALA A 81 -7.33 0.53 1.06
N VAL A 82 -7.08 1.31 0.00
CA VAL A 82 -6.93 2.77 0.08
C VAL A 82 -8.18 3.45 0.62
N HIS A 83 -9.36 2.98 0.25
CA HIS A 83 -10.63 3.51 0.76
C HIS A 83 -10.81 3.32 2.28
N ARG A 84 -10.13 2.34 2.88
CA ARG A 84 -10.26 2.00 4.31
C ARG A 84 -9.17 2.62 5.18
N TRP A 85 -8.20 3.31 4.58
CA TRP A 85 -7.19 4.09 5.29
C TRP A 85 -7.70 5.50 5.56
#